data_AF-A0A6P0J000-F1
#
_entry.id   AF-A0A6P0J000-F1
#
_cell.length_a   1.000
_cell.length_b   1.000
_cell.length_c   1.000
_cell.angle_alpha   90.00
_cell.angle_beta   90.00
_cell.angle_gamma   90.00
#
_symmetry.space_group_name_H-M   'P 1'
#
loop_
_entity.id
_entity.type
_entity.pdbx_description
1 polymer ?
#
loop_
_entity_poly.entity_id
_entity_poly.type
_entity_poly.pdbx_seq_one_letter_code
_entity_poly.pdbx_strand_id
1 'polypeptide(L)'
;MPTPPTTIARSDIKVLTRMSVSHSTQQRLVHRQDFELPELEQTVEEMSVDGGKVRLRTAIGERSQWRDYKAVNLHEHRNGAFFCENVNLVSWVNQQPKRHTTDLLG
;
A
#
# COMPACT_ATOMS: atom_id res chain seq x y z
N MET A 1 10.23 -15.52 14.37
CA MET A 1 9.41 -14.29 14.32
C MET A 1 9.95 -13.43 13.19
N PRO A 2 9.16 -13.13 12.14
CA PRO A 2 9.59 -12.17 11.12
C PRO A 2 9.79 -10.79 11.76
N THR A 3 10.85 -10.09 11.37
CA THR A 3 11.10 -8.72 11.79
C THR A 3 10.01 -7.80 11.23
N PRO A 4 9.42 -6.92 12.05
CA PRO A 4 8.37 -6.02 11.56
C PRO A 4 8.95 -5.06 10.52
N PRO A 5 8.20 -4.72 9.45
CA PRO A 5 8.70 -3.96 8.29
C PRO A 5 9.29 -2.59 8.67
N THR A 6 8.84 -1.98 9.76
CA THR A 6 9.37 -0.72 10.29
C THR A 6 10.85 -0.81 10.70
N THR A 7 11.32 -2.01 11.07
CA THR A 7 12.73 -2.24 11.44
C THR A 7 13.64 -2.23 10.21
N ILE A 8 13.12 -2.69 9.07
CA ILE A 8 13.84 -2.72 7.79
C ILE A 8 14.00 -1.29 7.30
N ALA A 9 12.90 -0.53 7.19
CA ALA A 9 12.95 0.86 6.72
C ALA A 9 13.87 1.77 7.56
N ARG A 10 13.87 1.65 8.89
CA ARG A 10 14.83 2.41 9.74
C ARG A 10 16.28 2.03 9.47
N SER A 11 16.54 0.73 9.28
CA SER A 11 17.88 0.23 8.99
C SER A 11 18.35 0.71 7.62
N ASP A 12 17.47 0.69 6.62
CA ASP A 12 17.75 1.18 5.27
C ASP A 12 18.09 2.66 5.27
N ILE A 13 17.31 3.48 5.99
CA ILE A 13 17.62 4.92 6.16
C ILE A 13 19.02 5.09 6.74
N LYS A 14 19.40 4.31 7.76
CA LYS A 14 20.74 4.38 8.36
C LYS A 14 21.83 3.93 7.39
N VAL A 15 21.61 2.87 6.62
CA VAL A 15 22.60 2.37 5.64
C VAL A 15 22.80 3.38 4.51
N LEU A 16 21.71 3.90 3.95
CA LEU A 16 21.73 4.77 2.77
C LEU A 16 22.15 6.21 3.09
N THR A 17 21.76 6.73 4.26
CA THR A 17 21.97 8.15 4.60
C THR A 17 22.96 8.36 5.75
N ARG A 18 23.37 7.29 6.46
CA ARG A 18 24.11 7.33 7.73
C ARG A 18 23.40 8.05 8.88
N MET A 19 22.14 8.45 8.70
CA MET A 19 21.33 9.09 9.73
C MET A 19 20.47 8.05 10.46
N SER A 20 20.33 8.20 11.77
CA SER A 20 19.42 7.36 12.56
C SER A 20 18.09 8.08 12.79
N VAL A 21 16.98 7.37 12.61
CA VAL A 21 15.63 7.87 12.90
C VAL A 21 14.97 7.03 13.99
N SER A 22 14.31 7.68 14.94
CA SER A 22 13.54 6.97 15.97
C SER A 22 12.22 6.42 15.40
N HIS A 23 11.65 5.40 16.05
CA HIS A 23 10.36 4.83 15.65
C HIS A 23 9.25 5.90 15.60
N SER A 24 9.16 6.75 16.64
CA SER A 24 8.15 7.81 16.72
C SER A 24 8.33 8.88 15.65
N THR A 25 9.58 9.23 15.31
CA THR A 25 9.85 10.20 14.23
C THR A 25 9.46 9.61 12.88
N GLN A 26 9.85 8.37 12.58
CA GLN A 26 9.48 7.73 11.32
C GLN A 26 7.96 7.60 11.17
N GLN A 27 7.26 7.16 12.22
CA GLN A 27 5.80 7.06 12.20
C GLN A 27 5.13 8.42 11.97
N ARG A 28 5.63 9.47 12.64
CA ARG A 28 5.12 10.84 12.45
C ARG A 28 5.37 11.37 11.04
N LEU A 29 6.50 11.04 10.42
CA LEU A 29 6.81 11.44 9.04
C LEU A 29 5.84 10.77 8.06
N VAL A 30 5.62 9.46 8.20
CA VAL A 30 4.67 8.72 7.35
C VAL A 30 3.25 9.29 7.49
N HIS A 31 2.79 9.58 8.71
CA HIS A 31 1.43 10.10 8.92
C HIS A 31 1.23 11.55 8.45
N ARG A 32 2.31 12.32 8.21
CA ARG A 32 2.23 13.72 7.74
C ARG A 32 2.37 13.86 6.23
N GLN A 33 2.82 12.80 5.57
CA GLN A 33 3.01 12.78 4.13
C GLN A 33 1.71 12.30 3.49
N ASP A 34 1.19 13.09 2.56
CA ASP A 34 0.18 12.60 1.63
C ASP A 34 0.87 11.79 0.54
N PHE A 35 0.42 10.54 0.36
CA PHE A 35 0.92 9.63 -0.67
C PHE A 35 -0.07 9.61 -1.82
N GLU A 36 0.29 10.24 -2.92
CA GLU A 36 -0.49 10.20 -4.14
C GLU A 36 -0.44 8.80 -4.76
N LEU A 37 -1.54 8.41 -5.40
CA LEU A 37 -1.57 7.18 -6.18
C LEU A 37 -0.70 7.37 -7.42
N PRO A 38 0.14 6.38 -7.78
CA PRO A 38 1.01 6.51 -8.94
C PRO A 38 0.18 6.51 -10.23
N GLU A 39 0.56 7.38 -11.15
CA GLU A 39 0.14 7.34 -12.55
C GLU A 39 1.20 6.60 -13.36
N LEU A 40 0.77 5.64 -14.19
CA LEU A 40 1.67 4.89 -15.06
C LEU A 40 1.57 5.41 -16.49
N GLU A 41 2.72 5.58 -17.14
CA GLU A 41 2.80 5.81 -18.59
C GLU A 41 2.87 4.50 -19.36
N GLN A 42 3.42 3.46 -18.73
CA GLN A 42 3.59 2.14 -19.32
C GLN A 42 2.31 1.32 -19.27
N THR A 43 2.12 0.48 -20.29
CA THR A 43 1.02 -0.47 -20.36
C THR A 43 1.18 -1.56 -19.30
N VAL A 44 0.15 -1.74 -18.48
CA VAL A 44 0.03 -2.85 -17.54
C VAL A 44 -0.44 -4.09 -18.30
N GLU A 45 0.41 -5.12 -18.34
CA GLU A 45 0.09 -6.43 -18.95
C GLU A 45 -0.69 -7.34 -18.00
N GLU A 46 -0.37 -7.30 -16.70
CA GLU A 46 -0.99 -8.14 -15.68
C GLU A 46 -1.25 -7.35 -14.39
N MET A 47 -2.38 -7.63 -13.75
CA MET A 47 -2.67 -7.13 -12.41
C MET A 47 -3.31 -8.22 -11.55
N SER A 48 -3.01 -8.18 -10.26
CA SER A 48 -3.65 -9.01 -9.26
C SER A 48 -4.29 -8.16 -8.17
N VAL A 49 -5.36 -8.68 -7.59
CA VAL A 49 -6.07 -8.04 -6.48
C VAL A 49 -6.08 -9.00 -5.30
N ASP A 50 -5.59 -8.52 -4.16
CA ASP A 50 -5.70 -9.20 -2.87
C ASP A 50 -6.72 -8.49 -1.99
N GLY A 51 -7.40 -9.24 -1.14
CA GLY A 51 -8.38 -8.72 -0.20
C GLY A 51 -8.23 -9.40 1.16
N GLY A 52 -8.31 -8.61 2.22
CA GLY A 52 -8.18 -9.13 3.57
C GLY A 52 -8.78 -8.22 4.63
N LYS A 53 -8.62 -8.65 5.89
CA LYS A 53 -9.04 -7.87 7.05
C LYS A 53 -7.84 -7.41 7.86
N VAL A 54 -7.81 -6.14 8.21
CA VAL A 54 -6.84 -5.56 9.13
C VAL A 54 -7.53 -5.26 10.47
N ARG A 55 -6.83 -5.54 11.58
CA ARG A 55 -7.28 -5.13 12.91
C ARG A 55 -6.65 -3.79 13.28
N LEU A 56 -7.46 -2.76 13.33
CA LEU A 56 -7.06 -1.41 13.74
C LEU A 56 -7.11 -1.28 15.27
N ARG A 57 -6.04 -0.73 15.83
CA ARG A 57 -6.01 -0.29 17.23
C ARG A 57 -6.68 1.08 17.33
N THR A 58 -7.68 1.16 18.17
CA THR A 58 -8.42 2.37 18.53
C THR A 58 -7.77 3.03 19.75
N ALA A 59 -8.36 4.14 20.21
CA ALA A 59 -7.92 4.80 21.44
C ALA A 59 -7.95 3.84 22.63
N ILE A 60 -7.12 4.13 23.65
CA ILE A 60 -7.07 3.33 24.87
C ILE A 60 -8.46 3.30 25.51
N GLY A 61 -8.96 2.11 25.84
CA GLY A 61 -10.30 1.89 26.40
C GLY A 61 -11.36 1.51 25.35
N GLU A 62 -11.08 1.69 24.06
CA GLU A 62 -11.98 1.28 22.98
C GLU A 62 -11.61 -0.09 22.40
N ARG A 63 -12.61 -0.80 21.86
CA ARG A 63 -12.37 -2.10 21.20
C ARG A 63 -11.69 -1.89 19.85
N SER A 64 -10.68 -2.71 19.58
CA SER A 64 -10.08 -2.80 18.24
C SER A 64 -11.14 -3.12 17.18
N GLN A 65 -10.99 -2.56 15.99
CA GLN A 65 -11.92 -2.73 14.89
C GLN A 65 -11.30 -3.57 13.78
N TRP A 66 -12.06 -4.48 13.19
CA TRP A 66 -11.66 -5.14 11.94
C TRP A 66 -12.18 -4.32 10.76
N ARG A 67 -11.32 -4.05 9.78
CA ARG A 67 -11.70 -3.37 8.53
C ARG A 67 -11.21 -4.16 7.34
N ASP A 68 -12.00 -4.13 6.29
CA ASP A 68 -11.64 -4.71 5.00
C ASP A 68 -10.65 -3.79 4.26
N TYR A 69 -9.65 -4.41 3.63
CA TYR A 69 -8.77 -3.75 2.69
C TYR A 69 -8.77 -4.51 1.37
N LYS A 70 -8.45 -3.79 0.30
CA LYS A 70 -8.09 -4.38 -0.99
C LYS A 70 -6.77 -3.78 -1.45
N ALA A 71 -5.87 -4.63 -1.91
CA ALA A 71 -4.61 -4.23 -2.50
C ALA A 71 -4.60 -4.65 -3.97
N VAL A 72 -4.04 -3.79 -4.82
CA VAL A 72 -3.85 -4.05 -6.25
C VAL A 72 -2.36 -4.01 -6.51
N ASN A 73 -1.84 -5.06 -7.13
CA ASN A 73 -0.48 -5.08 -7.67
C ASN A 73 -0.57 -4.94 -9.19
N LEU A 74 -0.02 -3.84 -9.71
CA LEU A 74 0.22 -3.66 -11.14
C LEU A 74 1.61 -4.26 -11.38
N HIS A 75 1.65 -5.49 -11.90
CA HIS A 75 2.87 -6.31 -11.93
C HIS A 75 3.99 -5.56 -12.62
N GLU A 76 5.21 -5.64 -12.07
CA GLU A 76 6.42 -4.94 -12.56
C GLU A 76 6.41 -3.40 -12.41
N HIS A 77 5.30 -2.81 -11.93
CA HIS A 77 5.14 -1.37 -11.83
C HIS A 77 5.00 -0.91 -10.38
N ARG A 78 3.76 -0.90 -9.84
CA ARG A 78 3.43 -0.26 -8.57
C ARG A 78 2.26 -0.97 -7.88
N ASN A 79 2.20 -0.80 -6.56
CA ASN A 79 1.13 -1.33 -5.73
C ASN A 79 0.26 -0.19 -5.17
N GLY A 80 -1.05 -0.42 -5.09
CA GLY A 80 -2.01 0.45 -4.41
C GLY A 80 -2.79 -0.33 -3.36
N ALA A 81 -3.05 0.28 -2.19
CA ALA A 81 -3.87 -0.33 -1.15
C ALA A 81 -4.96 0.64 -0.71
N PHE A 82 -6.19 0.13 -0.63
CA PHE A 82 -7.40 0.92 -0.40
C PHE A 82 -8.16 0.34 0.80
N PHE A 83 -8.50 1.18 1.77
CA PHE A 83 -9.18 0.79 3.01
C PHE A 83 -10.66 1.14 2.93
N CYS A 84 -11.52 0.15 2.69
CA CYS A 84 -12.96 0.36 2.47
C CYS A 84 -13.32 1.30 1.29
N GLU A 85 -12.38 1.60 0.38
CA GLU A 85 -12.54 2.59 -0.70
C GLU A 85 -12.63 1.93 -2.09
N ASN A 86 -13.62 1.06 -2.29
CA ASN A 86 -13.77 0.31 -3.54
C ASN A 86 -13.94 1.20 -4.77
N VAL A 87 -14.65 2.33 -4.64
CA VAL A 87 -14.91 3.26 -5.76
C VAL A 87 -13.60 3.90 -6.22
N ASN A 88 -12.77 4.36 -5.28
CA ASN A 88 -11.47 4.95 -5.60
C ASN A 88 -10.53 3.92 -6.21
N LEU A 89 -10.53 2.68 -5.69
CA LEU A 89 -9.76 1.57 -6.28
C LEU A 89 -10.15 1.35 -7.74
N VAL A 90 -11.44 1.13 -8.02
CA VAL A 90 -11.92 0.84 -9.39
C VAL A 90 -11.62 2.01 -10.32
N SER A 91 -11.87 3.24 -9.87
CA SER A 91 -11.57 4.45 -10.63
C SER A 91 -10.08 4.53 -10.98
N TRP A 92 -9.20 4.38 -10.00
CA TRP A 92 -7.75 4.45 -10.20
C TRP A 92 -7.24 3.34 -11.12
N VAL A 93 -7.69 2.10 -10.92
CA VAL A 93 -7.32 0.97 -11.77
C VAL A 93 -7.75 1.26 -13.21
N ASN A 94 -8.97 1.72 -13.45
CA ASN A 94 -9.48 1.97 -14.81
C ASN A 94 -8.79 3.13 -15.54
N GLN A 95 -8.11 4.02 -14.83
CA GLN A 95 -7.32 5.11 -15.43
C GLN A 95 -5.93 4.65 -15.91
N GLN A 96 -5.46 3.47 -15.47
CA GLN A 96 -4.14 2.97 -15.88
C GLN A 96 -4.14 2.54 -17.36
N PRO A 97 -3.04 2.76 -18.10
CA PRO A 97 -2.87 2.19 -19.44
C PRO A 97 -2.86 0.67 -19.34
N LYS A 98 -3.82 0.01 -19.98
CA LYS A 98 -3.94 -1.45 -20.00
C LYS A 98 -3.89 -1.91 -21.44
N ARG A 99 -3.33 -3.09 -21.65
CA ARG A 99 -3.49 -3.77 -22.92
C ARG A 99 -4.96 -4.15 -23.10
N HIS A 100 -5.49 -4.03 -24.32
CA HIS A 100 -6.84 -4.46 -24.63
C HIS A 100 -7.05 -5.91 -24.15
N THR A 101 -7.97 -6.09 -23.21
CA THR A 101 -8.30 -7.37 -22.60
C THR A 101 -8.76 -8.35 -23.68
N THR A 102 -8.03 -9.45 -23.84
CA THR A 102 -8.64 -10.73 -24.21
C THR A 102 -8.72 -11.49 -22.91
N ASP A 103 -9.93 -11.77 -22.43
CA ASP A 103 -10.16 -12.43 -21.15
C ASP A 103 -9.35 -13.73 -21.07
N LEU A 104 -8.44 -13.81 -20.10
CA LEU A 104 -7.94 -15.08 -19.58
C LEU A 104 -8.22 -15.09 -18.08
N LEU A 105 -9.49 -15.29 -17.75
CA LEU A 105 -9.89 -15.85 -16.46
C LEU A 105 -9.75 -17.37 -16.60
N GLY A 106 -8.65 -17.91 -16.07
CA GLY A 106 -8.56 -19.31 -15.66
C GLY A 106 -9.05 -19.44 -14.23
#